data_AF-A0A509AL32-F1
#
_entry.id   AF-A0A509AL32-F1
#
_cell.length_a   1.000
_cell.length_b   1.000
_cell.length_c   1.000
_cell.angle_alpha   90.00
_cell.angle_beta   90.00
_cell.angle_gamma   90.00
#
_symmetry.space_group_name_H-M   'P 1'
#
loop_
_entity.id
_entity.type
_entity.pdbx_description
1 polymer ?
#
loop_
_entity_poly.entity_id
_entity_poly.type
_entity_poly.pdbx_seq_one_letter_code
_entity_poly.pdbx_strand_id
1 'polypeptide(L)'
;MGIEEITADEFEKAIKSFVSIETASQISRRNVRTQLEHIFNLEENSLYERKKEINEILNKILKELLEEDEKQQSIEENTDCANNTKTNDDKENEEDKTNKIVKTENNNDNVSSSSESNTKNKNSSKKRKQNPVENISAKKRQANVMTKDYFMENAKPLYCNLTEDIQLKLEPRMFNTGSCGWHMMDKIYLSVGEHDVLCQLCINCSVIGSKQWD
;
A
#
# COMPACT_ATOMS: atom_id res chain seq x y z
N MET A 1 30.88 -8.96 14.33
CA MET A 1 30.07 -8.29 15.36
C MET A 1 28.84 -9.16 15.57
N GLY A 2 28.56 -9.57 16.80
CA GLY A 2 27.37 -10.35 17.12
C GLY A 2 26.12 -9.46 17.14
N ILE A 3 24.95 -10.00 16.79
CA ILE A 3 23.66 -9.29 16.85
C ILE A 3 23.36 -8.79 18.29
N GLU A 4 23.91 -9.48 19.29
CA GLU A 4 23.79 -9.20 20.71
C GLU A 4 24.73 -8.08 21.20
N GLU A 5 25.75 -7.72 20.42
CA GLU A 5 26.71 -6.67 20.80
C GLU A 5 26.22 -5.28 20.40
N ILE A 6 25.23 -5.18 19.51
CA ILE A 6 24.76 -3.90 18.98
C ILE A 6 23.78 -3.27 19.98
N THR A 7 24.16 -2.10 20.49
CA THR A 7 23.38 -1.33 21.44
C THR A 7 22.32 -0.46 20.76
N ALA A 8 21.31 -0.03 21.51
CA ALA A 8 20.26 0.85 20.99
C ALA A 8 20.82 2.19 20.48
N ASP A 9 21.87 2.71 21.12
CA ASP A 9 22.52 3.96 20.75
C ASP A 9 23.26 3.85 19.40
N GLU A 10 23.84 2.68 19.11
CA GLU A 10 24.47 2.41 17.82
C GLU A 10 23.44 2.31 16.70
N PHE A 11 22.27 1.70 16.97
CA PHE A 11 21.15 1.75 16.03
C PHE A 11 20.66 3.17 15.81
N GLU A 12 20.54 3.99 16.86
CA GLU A 12 20.13 5.38 16.74
C GLU A 12 21.09 6.17 15.86
N LYS A 13 22.39 6.05 16.11
CA LYS A 13 23.44 6.70 15.31
C LYS A 13 23.47 6.24 13.86
N ALA A 14 23.29 4.94 13.62
CA ALA A 14 23.26 4.38 12.27
C ALA A 14 22.02 4.88 11.51
N ILE A 15 20.83 4.86 12.12
CA ILE A 15 19.59 5.37 11.50
C ILE A 15 19.71 6.87 11.20
N LYS A 16 20.24 7.68 12.11
CA LYS A 16 20.49 9.11 11.89
C LYS A 16 21.44 9.40 10.72
N SER A 17 22.31 8.43 10.34
CA SER A 17 23.25 8.64 9.24
C SER A 17 22.62 8.55 7.85
N PHE A 18 21.49 7.86 7.70
CA PHE A 18 20.82 7.68 6.40
C PHE A 18 19.34 8.11 6.38
N VAL A 19 18.77 8.50 7.52
CA VAL A 19 17.41 9.06 7.60
C VAL A 19 17.51 10.58 7.77
N SER A 20 17.27 11.29 6.68
CA SER A 20 16.99 12.73 6.63
C SER A 20 15.50 12.98 6.41
N ILE A 21 15.03 14.20 6.68
CA ILE A 21 13.63 14.63 6.51
C ILE A 21 13.09 14.33 5.10
N GLU A 22 13.91 14.58 4.07
CA GLU A 22 13.58 14.28 2.67
C GLU A 22 13.43 12.76 2.40
N THR A 23 14.28 11.94 3.01
CA THR A 23 14.27 10.49 2.84
C THR A 23 13.25 9.77 3.74
N ALA A 24 12.74 10.45 4.78
CA ALA A 24 11.78 9.89 5.73
C ALA A 24 10.48 9.42 5.05
N SER A 25 10.04 10.14 4.01
CA SER A 25 8.84 9.81 3.22
C SER A 25 9.03 8.55 2.35
N GLN A 26 10.27 8.27 1.95
CA GLN A 26 10.59 7.20 0.99
C GLN A 26 11.06 5.90 1.66
N ILE A 27 11.54 5.95 2.91
CA ILE A 27 12.16 4.80 3.55
C ILE A 27 11.13 3.88 4.23
N SER A 28 11.00 2.66 3.71
CA SER A 28 10.17 1.64 4.36
C SER A 28 10.87 1.04 5.58
N ARG A 29 10.10 0.62 6.59
CA ARG A 29 10.61 -0.07 7.80
C ARG A 29 11.48 -1.29 7.49
N ARG A 30 11.18 -1.99 6.39
CA ARG A 30 11.99 -3.13 5.91
C ARG A 30 13.35 -2.64 5.40
N ASN A 31 13.36 -1.55 4.63
CA ASN A 31 14.57 -0.98 4.08
C ASN A 31 15.51 -0.48 5.19
N VAL A 32 14.97 0.17 6.24
CA VAL A 32 15.74 0.57 7.43
C VAL A 32 16.48 -0.63 8.02
N ARG A 33 15.79 -1.75 8.23
CA ARG A 33 16.42 -2.95 8.78
C ARG A 33 17.49 -3.53 7.86
N THR A 34 17.23 -3.62 6.56
CA THR A 34 18.21 -4.13 5.59
C THR A 34 19.45 -3.24 5.50
N GLN A 35 19.28 -1.92 5.58
CA GLN A 35 20.41 -0.98 5.63
C GLN A 35 21.22 -1.14 6.90
N LEU A 36 20.57 -1.36 8.06
CA LEU A 36 21.28 -1.65 9.31
C LEU A 36 22.04 -2.98 9.23
N GLU A 37 21.44 -4.02 8.65
CA GLU A 37 22.13 -5.31 8.42
C GLU A 37 23.39 -5.12 7.57
N HIS A 38 23.34 -4.28 6.53
CA HIS A 38 24.50 -3.94 5.70
C HIS A 38 25.56 -3.12 6.47
N ILE A 39 25.15 -2.09 7.22
CA ILE A 39 26.05 -1.23 8.00
C ILE A 39 26.81 -2.02 9.07
N PHE A 40 26.13 -2.94 9.76
CA PHE A 40 26.73 -3.78 10.81
C PHE A 40 27.34 -5.09 10.27
N ASN A 41 27.32 -5.28 8.94
CA ASN A 41 27.85 -6.45 8.26
C ASN A 41 27.30 -7.77 8.84
N LEU A 42 25.98 -7.79 9.05
CA LEU A 42 25.21 -8.92 9.57
C LEU A 42 24.61 -9.75 8.42
N GLU A 43 24.20 -10.97 8.74
CA GLU A 43 23.46 -11.82 7.79
C GLU A 43 22.07 -11.23 7.47
N GLU A 44 21.57 -11.51 6.27
CA GLU A 44 20.24 -11.05 5.86
C GLU A 44 19.17 -11.55 6.83
N ASN A 45 18.26 -10.66 7.23
CA ASN A 45 17.15 -10.96 8.13
C ASN A 45 17.56 -11.30 9.58
N SER A 46 18.84 -11.13 9.95
CA SER A 46 19.35 -11.28 11.31
C SER A 46 18.73 -10.32 12.32
N LEU A 47 18.33 -9.12 11.89
CA LEU A 47 17.69 -8.12 12.75
C LEU A 47 16.16 -8.28 12.82
N TYR A 48 15.60 -9.39 12.31
CA TYR A 48 14.15 -9.61 12.30
C TYR A 48 13.56 -9.70 13.71
N GLU A 49 14.29 -10.31 14.64
CA GLU A 49 13.84 -10.49 16.02
C GLU A 49 13.75 -9.16 16.78
N ARG A 50 14.68 -8.23 16.49
CA ARG A 50 14.73 -6.87 17.07
C ARG A 50 13.95 -5.82 16.28
N LYS A 51 13.07 -6.24 15.35
CA LYS A 51 12.28 -5.31 14.51
C LYS A 51 11.43 -4.31 15.30
N LYS A 52 10.95 -4.68 16.50
CA LYS A 52 10.12 -3.78 17.31
C LYS A 52 10.94 -2.63 17.85
N GLU A 53 12.10 -2.94 18.41
CA GLU A 53 13.07 -1.98 18.93
C GLU A 53 13.54 -1.00 17.84
N ILE A 54 13.92 -1.53 16.67
CA ILE A 54 14.35 -0.70 15.53
C ILE A 54 13.23 0.26 15.08
N ASN A 55 11.98 -0.21 15.05
CA ASN A 55 10.83 0.64 14.69
C ASN A 55 10.55 1.72 15.73
N GLU A 56 10.73 1.44 17.02
CA GLU A 56 10.57 2.43 18.09
C GLU A 56 11.64 3.52 17.98
N ILE A 57 12.90 3.15 17.75
CA ILE A 57 14.01 4.09 17.54
C ILE A 57 13.76 4.94 16.28
N LEU A 58 13.34 4.31 15.18
CA LEU A 58 13.00 5.04 13.95
C LEU A 58 11.89 6.08 14.18
N ASN A 59 10.79 5.70 14.84
CA ASN A 59 9.69 6.63 15.11
C ASN A 59 10.14 7.78 16.02
N LYS A 60 11.02 7.51 17.00
CA LYS A 60 11.60 8.54 17.89
C LYS A 60 12.44 9.53 17.09
N ILE A 61 13.31 9.06 16.20
CA ILE A 61 14.15 9.91 15.34
C ILE A 61 13.28 10.74 14.39
N LEU A 62 12.28 10.14 13.75
CA LEU A 62 11.37 10.87 12.86
C LEU A 62 10.62 11.98 13.61
N LYS A 63 10.23 11.73 14.87
CA LYS A 63 9.60 12.74 15.71
C LYS A 63 10.57 13.86 16.08
N GLU A 64 11.81 13.52 16.45
CA GLU A 64 12.87 14.48 16.77
C GLU A 64 13.19 15.39 15.57
N LEU A 65 13.34 14.82 14.37
CA LEU A 65 13.59 15.59 13.14
C LEU A 65 12.45 16.55 12.80
N LEU A 66 11.18 16.13 12.95
CA LEU A 66 10.03 17.01 12.74
C LEU A 66 9.96 18.15 13.76
N GLU A 67 10.28 17.87 15.03
CA GLU A 67 10.31 18.89 16.09
C GLU A 67 11.48 19.87 15.94
N GLU A 68 12.61 19.44 15.39
CA GLU A 68 13.76 20.31 15.09
C GLU A 68 13.46 21.26 13.92
N ASP A 69 12.78 20.80 12.88
CA ASP A 69 12.37 21.63 11.74
C ASP A 69 11.34 22.71 12.15
N GLU A 70 10.34 22.36 12.96
CA GLU A 70 9.35 23.32 13.47
C GLU A 70 9.98 24.40 14.37
N LYS A 71 11.05 24.04 15.11
CA LYS A 71 11.82 25.00 15.92
C LYS A 71 12.73 25.89 15.08
N GLN A 72 13.23 25.40 13.96
CA GLN A 72 14.04 26.20 13.04
C GLN A 72 13.16 27.18 12.25
N GLN A 73 11.96 26.78 11.81
CA GLN A 73 10.99 27.67 11.15
C GLN A 73 10.43 28.77 12.06
N SER A 74 10.30 28.52 13.37
CA SER A 74 9.82 29.53 14.33
C SER A 74 10.86 30.59 14.74
N ILE A 75 12.12 30.47 14.30
CA ILE A 75 13.18 31.45 14.58
C ILE A 75 13.43 32.40 13.39
N GLU A 76 13.04 32.02 12.16
CA GLU A 76 13.32 32.81 10.95
C GLU A 76 12.15 33.70 10.46
N GLU A 77 10.96 33.62 11.03
CA GLU A 77 9.81 34.50 10.68
C GLU A 77 9.70 35.77 11.55
N ASN A 78 10.77 36.55 11.64
CA ASN A 78 10.68 37.96 12.05
C ASN A 78 11.73 38.79 11.29
N THR A 79 11.49 39.08 10.02
CA THR A 79 11.81 40.39 9.43
C THR A 79 11.00 40.63 8.16
N ASP A 80 10.02 41.51 8.36
CA ASP A 80 9.43 42.47 7.45
C ASP A 80 8.64 42.07 6.20
N CYS A 81 7.50 42.77 6.19
CA CYS A 81 6.36 42.70 5.31
C CYS A 81 6.49 43.69 4.14
N ALA A 82 5.64 43.46 3.15
CA ALA A 82 5.05 44.44 2.23
C ALA A 82 5.79 44.73 0.90
N ASN A 83 5.22 44.28 -0.22
CA ASN A 83 4.15 45.03 -0.88
C ASN A 83 3.57 44.32 -2.13
N ASN A 84 2.24 44.24 -2.15
CA ASN A 84 1.29 44.52 -3.24
C ASN A 84 1.69 44.25 -4.71
N THR A 85 0.84 43.51 -5.45
CA THR A 85 -0.19 44.10 -6.36
C THR A 85 -0.85 43.00 -7.24
N LYS A 86 -2.20 42.93 -7.19
CA LYS A 86 -3.23 42.73 -8.27
C LYS A 86 -2.81 42.00 -9.58
N THR A 87 -3.61 41.19 -10.28
CA THR A 87 -5.07 41.03 -10.47
C THR A 87 -5.28 39.95 -11.56
N ASN A 88 -6.41 39.21 -11.49
CA ASN A 88 -7.30 38.74 -12.59
C ASN A 88 -6.70 37.87 -13.73
N ASP A 89 -7.39 37.00 -14.46
CA ASP A 89 -8.78 36.53 -14.56
C ASP A 89 -8.74 35.24 -15.42
N ASP A 90 -9.88 34.58 -15.52
CA ASP A 90 -10.37 33.77 -16.65
C ASP A 90 -10.31 32.22 -16.66
N LYS A 91 -11.45 31.75 -17.15
CA LYS A 91 -12.10 30.43 -17.16
C LYS A 91 -11.76 29.64 -18.44
N GLU A 92 -12.00 28.33 -18.38
CA GLU A 92 -12.88 27.50 -19.27
C GLU A 92 -12.52 26.00 -19.03
N ASN A 93 -13.45 25.12 -18.64
CA ASN A 93 -14.36 24.29 -19.47
C ASN A 93 -13.61 23.59 -20.64
N GLU A 94 -13.76 22.33 -20.99
CA GLU A 94 -14.88 21.37 -20.92
C GLU A 94 -14.35 19.97 -21.34
N GLU A 95 -15.16 18.95 -21.02
CA GLU A 95 -15.36 17.58 -21.53
C GLU A 95 -14.61 17.09 -22.81
N ASP A 96 -14.37 15.80 -23.11
CA ASP A 96 -15.31 14.67 -23.12
C ASP A 96 -14.62 13.37 -23.62
N LYS A 97 -15.12 12.20 -23.15
CA LYS A 97 -15.44 10.94 -23.90
C LYS A 97 -14.44 10.36 -24.96
N THR A 98 -14.17 9.06 -25.11
CA THR A 98 -15.12 7.93 -25.26
C THR A 98 -14.43 6.58 -25.63
N ASN A 99 -15.11 5.47 -25.28
CA ASN A 99 -15.29 4.20 -26.02
C ASN A 99 -14.11 3.21 -26.24
N LYS A 100 -14.28 1.90 -26.44
CA LYS A 100 -15.29 0.80 -26.27
C LYS A 100 -14.77 -0.34 -27.18
N ILE A 101 -15.20 -1.59 -26.93
CA ILE A 101 -15.21 -2.79 -27.81
C ILE A 101 -14.23 -3.90 -27.32
N VAL A 102 -14.53 -5.21 -27.22
CA VAL A 102 -15.71 -6.09 -27.01
C VAL A 102 -15.30 -7.52 -27.41
N LYS A 103 -15.62 -8.51 -26.56
CA LYS A 103 -15.85 -9.98 -26.80
C LYS A 103 -14.64 -10.86 -27.27
N THR A 104 -14.56 -12.17 -26.99
CA THR A 104 -15.61 -13.22 -26.90
C THR A 104 -15.11 -14.53 -26.21
N GLU A 105 -15.94 -15.08 -25.31
CA GLU A 105 -16.40 -16.47 -25.04
C GLU A 105 -15.50 -17.73 -25.23
N ASN A 106 -15.49 -18.63 -24.23
CA ASN A 106 -16.15 -19.97 -24.23
C ASN A 106 -15.78 -20.78 -22.96
N ASN A 107 -16.74 -21.08 -22.08
CA ASN A 107 -17.52 -22.33 -21.95
C ASN A 107 -16.74 -23.62 -21.61
N ASN A 108 -16.93 -24.17 -20.40
CA ASN A 108 -17.54 -25.49 -20.22
C ASN A 108 -17.85 -25.85 -18.75
N ASP A 109 -19.09 -26.29 -18.55
CA ASP A 109 -19.66 -26.93 -17.36
C ASP A 109 -19.01 -28.30 -17.04
N ASN A 110 -18.97 -28.69 -15.76
CA ASN A 110 -19.59 -29.94 -15.29
C ASN A 110 -19.51 -30.17 -13.76
N VAL A 111 -20.70 -30.10 -13.13
CA VAL A 111 -21.36 -31.18 -12.37
C VAL A 111 -20.76 -31.75 -11.06
N SER A 112 -21.66 -31.78 -10.07
CA SER A 112 -21.77 -32.69 -8.90
C SER A 112 -20.81 -32.47 -7.74
N SER A 113 -21.19 -32.62 -6.47
CA SER A 113 -22.44 -33.09 -5.86
C SER A 113 -22.33 -32.87 -4.35
N SER A 114 -23.47 -32.53 -3.75
CA SER A 114 -23.88 -32.73 -2.36
C SER A 114 -23.21 -33.87 -1.60
N SER A 115 -22.95 -33.67 -0.29
CA SER A 115 -23.38 -34.57 0.81
C SER A 115 -23.11 -34.00 2.20
N GLU A 116 -24.21 -33.90 2.97
CA GLU A 116 -24.40 -33.95 4.42
C GLU A 116 -23.56 -35.06 5.12
N SER A 117 -23.32 -35.20 6.43
CA SER A 117 -23.80 -34.67 7.72
C SER A 117 -22.94 -35.31 8.86
N ASN A 118 -23.26 -34.96 10.12
CA ASN A 118 -22.92 -35.61 11.42
C ASN A 118 -21.73 -35.00 12.20
N THR A 119 -21.76 -34.75 13.52
CA THR A 119 -22.74 -35.03 14.60
C THR A 119 -22.39 -34.19 15.85
N LYS A 120 -23.44 -33.83 16.59
CA LYS A 120 -23.56 -33.51 18.04
C LYS A 120 -22.27 -33.45 18.91
N ASN A 121 -22.13 -32.35 19.69
CA ASN A 121 -22.13 -32.52 21.15
C ASN A 121 -22.56 -31.26 21.93
N LYS A 122 -23.46 -31.49 22.90
CA LYS A 122 -23.91 -30.53 23.91
C LYS A 122 -22.80 -30.34 24.94
N ASN A 123 -22.52 -29.10 25.34
CA ASN A 123 -22.35 -28.80 26.76
C ASN A 123 -22.65 -27.33 27.06
N SER A 124 -23.59 -27.17 28.00
CA SER A 124 -24.10 -25.93 28.54
C SER A 124 -23.16 -25.37 29.59
N SER A 125 -22.77 -24.11 29.45
CA SER A 125 -22.30 -23.28 30.56
C SER A 125 -22.70 -21.84 30.29
N LYS A 126 -23.77 -21.39 30.98
CA LYS A 126 -24.25 -20.00 30.98
C LYS A 126 -23.15 -19.10 31.57
N LYS A 127 -22.26 -18.61 30.71
CA LYS A 127 -21.64 -17.29 30.88
C LYS A 127 -22.40 -16.33 29.98
N ARG A 128 -22.90 -15.25 30.58
CA ARG A 128 -23.57 -14.13 29.90
C ARG A 128 -22.66 -13.65 28.75
N LYS A 129 -22.97 -14.07 27.51
CA LYS A 129 -22.29 -13.65 26.29
C LYS A 129 -22.52 -12.14 26.14
N GLN A 130 -21.57 -11.33 26.57
CA GLN A 130 -21.32 -10.10 25.83
C GLN A 130 -20.92 -10.57 24.43
N ASN A 131 -21.69 -10.24 23.40
CA ASN A 131 -21.36 -10.57 22.02
C ASN A 131 -19.94 -10.04 21.76
N PRO A 132 -18.92 -10.90 21.60
CA PRO A 132 -17.74 -10.45 20.89
C PRO A 132 -18.27 -10.24 19.48
N VAL A 133 -18.27 -9.02 18.98
CA VAL A 133 -18.26 -8.86 17.53
C VAL A 133 -17.00 -9.60 17.11
N GLU A 134 -17.14 -10.85 16.69
CA GLU A 134 -16.03 -11.62 16.17
C GLU A 134 -15.42 -10.73 15.10
N ASN A 135 -14.16 -10.35 15.28
CA ASN A 135 -13.41 -9.62 14.27
C ASN A 135 -13.12 -10.59 13.11
N ILE A 136 -14.18 -10.95 12.38
CA ILE A 136 -14.13 -11.76 11.18
C ILE A 136 -13.23 -10.99 10.20
N SER A 137 -12.16 -11.63 9.74
CA SER A 137 -11.21 -11.00 8.83
C SER A 137 -11.88 -10.56 7.52
N ALA A 138 -11.38 -9.50 6.89
CA ALA A 138 -11.89 -9.02 5.61
C ALA A 138 -11.98 -10.15 4.56
N LYS A 139 -10.97 -11.04 4.56
CA LYS A 139 -10.95 -12.24 3.71
C LYS A 139 -12.17 -13.14 3.90
N LYS A 140 -12.55 -13.43 5.14
CA LYS A 140 -13.72 -14.29 5.43
C LYS A 140 -15.04 -13.56 5.18
N ARG A 141 -15.10 -12.25 5.40
CA ARG A 141 -16.30 -11.43 5.09
C ARG A 141 -16.57 -11.38 3.58
N GLN A 142 -15.51 -11.31 2.76
CA GLN A 142 -15.60 -11.17 1.32
C GLN A 142 -15.44 -12.50 0.55
N ALA A 143 -15.36 -13.65 1.24
CA ALA A 143 -15.16 -14.93 0.56
C ALA A 143 -16.37 -15.38 -0.28
N ASN A 144 -17.58 -14.92 0.06
CA ASN A 144 -18.84 -15.39 -0.56
C ASN A 144 -19.71 -14.22 -1.05
N VAL A 145 -19.12 -13.04 -1.30
CA VAL A 145 -19.91 -11.85 -1.70
C VAL A 145 -20.33 -11.86 -3.16
N MET A 146 -19.60 -12.57 -4.03
CA MET A 146 -19.94 -12.74 -5.45
C MET A 146 -19.15 -13.91 -6.06
N THR A 147 -19.36 -14.15 -7.36
CA THR A 147 -18.63 -15.14 -8.17
C THR A 147 -17.52 -14.47 -8.97
N LYS A 148 -16.56 -15.26 -9.46
CA LYS A 148 -15.48 -14.72 -10.32
C LYS A 148 -16.03 -14.19 -11.65
N ASP A 149 -16.95 -14.95 -12.25
CA ASP A 149 -17.55 -14.59 -13.55
C ASP A 149 -18.36 -13.30 -13.43
N TYR A 150 -19.15 -13.18 -12.36
CA TYR A 150 -19.89 -11.95 -12.07
C TYR A 150 -18.96 -10.74 -11.96
N PHE A 151 -17.82 -10.89 -11.28
CA PHE A 151 -16.82 -9.82 -11.22
C PHE A 151 -16.28 -9.46 -12.60
N MET A 152 -15.88 -10.45 -13.41
CA MET A 152 -15.30 -10.18 -14.73
C MET A 152 -16.29 -9.52 -15.71
N GLU A 153 -17.58 -9.83 -15.59
CA GLU A 153 -18.62 -9.23 -16.43
C GLU A 153 -19.03 -7.81 -15.98
N ASN A 154 -19.00 -7.54 -14.67
CA ASN A 154 -19.58 -6.32 -14.09
C ASN A 154 -18.54 -5.31 -13.60
N ALA A 155 -17.30 -5.74 -13.37
CA ALA A 155 -16.25 -4.83 -12.91
C ALA A 155 -15.94 -3.80 -13.99
N LYS A 156 -15.96 -2.53 -13.59
CA LYS A 156 -15.54 -1.43 -14.45
C LYS A 156 -14.03 -1.25 -14.36
N PRO A 157 -13.37 -0.74 -15.41
CA PRO A 157 -11.98 -0.34 -15.32
C PRO A 157 -11.79 0.71 -14.21
N LEU A 158 -10.66 0.65 -13.51
CA LEU A 158 -10.25 1.70 -12.58
C LEU A 158 -9.35 2.69 -13.29
N TYR A 159 -9.54 3.97 -13.00
CA TYR A 159 -8.69 5.04 -13.51
C TYR A 159 -7.88 5.60 -12.34
N CYS A 160 -6.57 5.71 -12.52
CA CYS A 160 -5.64 6.21 -11.53
C CYS A 160 -4.77 7.28 -12.18
N ASN A 161 -4.76 8.49 -11.63
CA ASN A 161 -3.90 9.56 -12.13
C ASN A 161 -2.54 9.45 -11.43
N LEU A 162 -1.47 9.30 -12.21
CA LEU A 162 -0.10 9.30 -11.70
C LEU A 162 0.45 10.73 -11.61
N THR A 163 0.15 11.53 -12.63
CA THR A 163 0.39 12.98 -12.70
C THR A 163 -0.86 13.63 -13.31
N GLU A 164 -0.87 14.96 -13.45
CA GLU A 164 -1.99 15.70 -14.05
C GLU A 164 -2.29 15.20 -15.48
N ASP A 165 -1.26 14.84 -16.24
CA ASP A 165 -1.38 14.43 -17.65
C ASP A 165 -1.41 12.91 -17.86
N ILE A 166 -1.00 12.13 -16.86
CA ILE A 166 -0.88 10.67 -16.98
C ILE A 166 -2.01 10.00 -16.21
N GLN A 167 -3.07 9.64 -16.93
CA GLN A 167 -4.14 8.78 -16.43
C GLN A 167 -3.92 7.33 -16.87
N LEU A 168 -3.90 6.44 -15.88
CA LEU A 168 -3.72 5.01 -16.05
C LEU A 168 -5.05 4.30 -15.98
N LYS A 169 -5.27 3.35 -16.89
CA LYS A 169 -6.45 2.47 -16.90
C LYS A 169 -6.06 1.07 -16.45
N LEU A 170 -6.64 0.62 -15.35
CA LEU A 170 -6.48 -0.74 -14.86
C LEU A 170 -7.70 -1.56 -15.26
N GLU A 171 -7.48 -2.62 -16.03
CA GLU A 171 -8.55 -3.49 -16.50
C GLU A 171 -8.83 -4.60 -15.47
N PRO A 172 -10.11 -5.00 -15.29
CA PRO A 172 -10.45 -6.18 -14.52
C PRO A 172 -9.73 -7.42 -15.04
N ARG A 173 -9.17 -8.22 -14.13
CA ARG A 173 -8.38 -9.40 -14.45
C ARG A 173 -8.51 -10.49 -13.39
N MET A 174 -8.47 -11.74 -13.83
CA MET A 174 -8.20 -12.89 -12.98
C MET A 174 -6.68 -13.19 -12.97
N PHE A 175 -6.10 -13.26 -11.79
CA PHE A 175 -4.69 -13.57 -11.60
C PHE A 175 -4.47 -15.09 -11.61
N ASN A 176 -3.27 -15.53 -11.98
CA ASN A 176 -2.90 -16.96 -12.00
C ASN A 176 -3.03 -17.64 -10.63
N THR A 177 -3.04 -16.86 -9.54
CA THR A 177 -3.28 -17.34 -8.17
C THR A 177 -4.73 -17.70 -7.88
N GLY A 178 -5.65 -17.38 -8.81
CA GLY A 178 -7.10 -17.58 -8.71
C GLY A 178 -7.86 -16.41 -8.09
N SER A 179 -7.19 -15.31 -7.72
CA SER A 179 -7.87 -14.09 -7.25
C SER A 179 -8.31 -13.20 -8.41
N CYS A 180 -9.32 -12.38 -8.18
CA CYS A 180 -9.77 -11.35 -9.11
C CYS A 180 -9.30 -9.96 -8.65
N GLY A 181 -9.26 -9.01 -9.56
CA GLY A 181 -8.95 -7.63 -9.27
C GLY A 181 -8.70 -6.82 -10.54
N TRP A 182 -7.85 -5.80 -10.45
CA TRP A 182 -7.47 -4.95 -11.58
C TRP A 182 -5.96 -4.97 -11.75
N HIS A 183 -5.51 -4.94 -13.01
CA HIS A 183 -4.11 -4.99 -13.36
C HIS A 183 -3.80 -3.99 -14.47
N MET A 184 -2.64 -3.36 -14.37
CA MET A 184 -2.04 -2.59 -15.45
C MET A 184 -0.52 -2.85 -15.46
N MET A 185 0.05 -2.94 -16.65
CA MET A 185 1.50 -2.95 -16.87
C MET A 185 1.75 -2.12 -18.12
N ASP A 186 2.58 -1.09 -18.00
CA ASP A 186 2.94 -0.25 -19.14
C ASP A 186 4.34 0.36 -18.97
N LYS A 187 4.89 0.92 -20.04
CA LYS A 187 6.09 1.75 -19.98
C LYS A 187 5.71 3.20 -20.17
N ILE A 188 6.12 4.05 -19.24
CA ILE A 188 5.80 5.46 -19.22
C ILE A 188 7.07 6.30 -19.14
N TYR A 189 7.07 7.47 -19.77
CA TYR A 189 8.12 8.46 -19.57
C TYR A 189 7.78 9.32 -18.36
N LEU A 190 8.72 9.45 -17.43
CA LEU A 190 8.61 10.35 -16.29
C LEU A 190 9.77 11.33 -16.32
N SER A 191 9.44 12.62 -16.22
CA SER A 191 10.45 13.67 -16.14
C SER A 191 11.06 13.71 -14.73
N VAL A 192 12.37 13.56 -14.64
CA VAL A 192 13.16 13.63 -13.40
C VAL A 192 14.21 14.72 -13.59
N GLY A 193 13.94 15.90 -13.05
CA GLY A 193 14.74 17.09 -13.34
C GLY A 193 14.63 17.49 -14.81
N GLU A 194 15.75 17.44 -15.54
CA GLU A 194 15.84 17.79 -16.97
C GLU A 194 15.82 16.57 -17.91
N HIS A 195 15.56 15.37 -17.37
CA HIS A 195 15.62 14.13 -18.14
C HIS A 195 14.29 13.38 -18.16
N ASP A 196 13.88 12.92 -19.34
CA ASP A 196 12.76 11.99 -19.48
C ASP A 196 13.26 10.54 -19.37
N VAL A 197 12.82 9.86 -18.32
CA VAL A 197 13.22 8.49 -18.02
C VAL A 197 12.11 7.52 -18.39
N LEU A 198 12.43 6.52 -19.20
CA LEU A 198 11.50 5.43 -19.51
C LEU A 198 11.39 4.47 -18.32
N CYS A 199 10.26 4.51 -17.64
CA CYS A 199 9.95 3.69 -16.48
C CYS A 199 9.00 2.55 -16.86
N GLN A 200 9.24 1.36 -16.31
CA GLN A 200 8.27 0.27 -16.37
C GLN A 200 7.38 0.34 -15.12
N LEU A 201 6.08 0.55 -15.33
CA LEU A 201 5.08 0.66 -14.28
C LEU A 201 4.17 -0.57 -14.27
N CYS A 202 3.94 -1.13 -13.09
CA CYS A 202 3.01 -2.25 -12.86
C CYS A 202 2.15 -1.95 -11.65
N ILE A 203 0.83 -2.01 -11.81
CA ILE A 203 -0.13 -1.83 -10.72
C ILE A 203 -1.01 -3.07 -10.61
N ASN A 204 -1.04 -3.64 -9.40
CA ASN A 204 -1.87 -4.78 -9.03
C ASN A 204 -2.83 -4.38 -7.91
N CYS A 205 -4.13 -4.36 -8.20
CA CYS A 205 -5.18 -4.20 -7.21
C CYS A 205 -5.94 -5.51 -7.07
N SER A 206 -5.65 -6.31 -6.05
CA SER A 206 -6.34 -7.59 -5.84
C SER A 206 -7.51 -7.45 -4.88
N VAL A 207 -8.66 -8.03 -5.22
CA VAL A 207 -9.81 -8.07 -4.31
C VAL A 207 -9.57 -9.12 -3.22
N ILE A 208 -9.67 -8.70 -1.96
CA ILE A 208 -9.47 -9.57 -0.80
C ILE A 208 -10.59 -10.63 -0.75
N GLY A 209 -10.22 -11.89 -0.51
CA GLY A 209 -11.19 -12.99 -0.45
C GLY A 209 -11.69 -13.52 -1.80
N SER A 210 -11.38 -12.84 -2.92
CA SER A 210 -11.87 -13.24 -4.26
C SER A 210 -11.37 -14.60 -4.74
N LYS A 211 -10.29 -15.11 -4.17
CA LYS A 211 -9.81 -16.47 -4.47
C LYS A 211 -10.83 -17.54 -4.06
N GLN A 212 -11.70 -17.24 -3.10
CA GLN A 212 -12.75 -18.14 -2.61
C GLN A 212 -14.07 -18.01 -3.38
N TRP A 213 -14.19 -17.06 -4.32
CA TRP A 213 -15.39 -16.94 -5.14
C TRP A 213 -15.51 -18.15 -6.06
N ASP A 214 -16.66 -18.81 -6.00
CA ASP A 214 -17.01 -19.90 -6.91
C ASP A 214 -17.50 -19.34 -8.25
#